data_AF-A0A5E4KVS7-F1
#
_entry.id   AF-A0A5E4KVS7-F1
#
_cell.length_a   1.000
_cell.length_b   1.000
_cell.length_c   1.000
_cell.angle_alpha   90.00
_cell.angle_beta   90.00
_cell.angle_gamma   90.00
#
_symmetry.space_group_name_H-M   'P 1'
#
loop_
_entity.id
_entity.type
_entity.pdbx_description
1 polymer ?
#
loop_
_entity_poly.entity_id
_entity_poly.type
_entity_poly.pdbx_seq_one_letter_code
_entity_poly.pdbx_strand_id
1 'polypeptide(L)'
;MIIAEKEYTLKSFCDYLIENSENLFEDVLRTQLKVILLLTDTNNWKEYLIGDGIGGNFKESFKMGDIIKLEWKYRDSRGDYKIADYYANYFNDSILILFTAVTEEGIKETLDPIIEKRHGICKMYIYPKNFEMIKDYILTEKINANILSFKAFRKPEIIEGEIRPEINDRIIDYKGRDGKETLKEFRKYYGVIPSRLEFEIENSHFKIEDDGRFLLYTINEETFNLIFEIIELILKEILNIKHISQKIRFNLINKQSGKLQIEMPEINAGKIMLSYKLNALIVEDMIKNIPDFSFIDVNIKEGSLSFSMSVIDELKSSVFNISGSEDSITIISKYKPYFDSFMRFYYLFTENIDENSTLSLY
;
A
#
# COMPACT_ATOMS: atom_id res chain seq x y z
N MET A 1 -15.80 -18.64 -1.59
CA MET A 1 -14.87 -19.73 -1.21
C MET A 1 -15.63 -20.70 -0.33
N ILE A 2 -15.42 -21.99 -0.49
CA ILE A 2 -16.07 -23.01 0.33
C ILE A 2 -15.18 -23.30 1.54
N ILE A 3 -15.50 -22.67 2.67
CA ILE A 3 -14.78 -22.85 3.94
C ILE A 3 -15.70 -23.55 4.93
N ALA A 4 -15.24 -24.66 5.51
CA ALA A 4 -15.97 -25.37 6.55
C ALA A 4 -16.08 -24.52 7.82
N GLU A 5 -17.28 -24.45 8.39
CA GLU A 5 -17.56 -23.77 9.66
C GLU A 5 -16.95 -24.54 10.85
N LYS A 6 -15.71 -24.21 11.18
CA LYS A 6 -14.99 -24.68 12.38
C LYS A 6 -14.12 -23.56 12.95
N GLU A 7 -13.53 -23.78 14.11
CA GLU A 7 -12.60 -22.84 14.71
C GLU A 7 -11.22 -22.94 14.03
N TYR A 8 -10.66 -21.78 13.66
CA TYR A 8 -9.35 -21.66 13.05
C TYR A 8 -8.49 -20.62 13.78
N THR A 9 -7.23 -20.94 13.98
CA THR A 9 -6.12 -19.97 14.04
C THR A 9 -5.70 -19.57 12.62
N LEU A 10 -4.90 -18.50 12.47
CA LEU A 10 -4.33 -18.12 11.16
C LEU A 10 -3.61 -19.30 10.49
N LYS A 11 -2.76 -20.02 11.24
CA LYS A 11 -2.01 -21.16 10.73
C LYS A 11 -2.94 -22.28 10.25
N SER A 12 -3.86 -22.74 11.10
CA SER A 12 -4.79 -23.80 10.73
C SER A 12 -5.75 -23.41 9.59
N PHE A 13 -5.99 -22.10 9.40
CA PHE A 13 -6.74 -21.60 8.25
C PHE A 13 -5.95 -21.76 6.96
N CYS A 14 -4.68 -21.35 6.94
CA CYS A 14 -3.78 -21.60 5.81
C CYS A 14 -3.65 -23.10 5.51
N ASP A 15 -3.45 -23.93 6.54
CA ASP A 15 -3.39 -25.39 6.39
C ASP A 15 -4.67 -25.93 5.72
N TYR A 16 -5.85 -25.46 6.16
CA TYR A 16 -7.12 -25.81 5.53
C TYR A 16 -7.20 -25.38 4.05
N LEU A 17 -6.75 -24.18 3.71
CA LEU A 17 -6.73 -23.70 2.32
C LEU A 17 -5.82 -24.56 1.44
N ILE A 18 -4.69 -25.03 1.97
CA ILE A 18 -3.77 -25.93 1.28
C ILE A 18 -4.42 -27.31 1.07
N GLU A 19 -4.92 -27.93 2.15
CA GLU A 19 -5.53 -29.26 2.13
C GLU A 19 -6.76 -29.35 1.22
N ASN A 20 -7.48 -28.24 1.05
CA ASN A 20 -8.73 -28.17 0.29
C ASN A 20 -8.59 -27.37 -1.02
N SER A 21 -7.37 -27.12 -1.49
CA SER A 21 -7.08 -26.25 -2.63
C SER A 21 -7.83 -26.64 -3.91
N GLU A 22 -8.04 -27.93 -4.17
CA GLU A 22 -8.78 -28.43 -5.35
C GLU A 22 -10.30 -28.15 -5.29
N ASN A 23 -10.87 -28.03 -4.10
CA ASN A 23 -12.31 -27.91 -3.87
C ASN A 23 -12.70 -26.55 -3.24
N LEU A 24 -11.76 -25.60 -3.18
CA LEU A 24 -11.94 -24.33 -2.50
C LEU A 24 -12.93 -23.38 -3.21
N PHE A 25 -13.09 -23.56 -4.52
CA PHE A 25 -13.88 -22.69 -5.40
C PHE A 25 -14.90 -23.49 -6.19
N GLU A 26 -16.12 -22.94 -6.32
CA GLU A 26 -17.16 -23.52 -7.17
C GLU A 26 -16.80 -23.43 -8.67
N ASP A 27 -16.06 -22.39 -9.09
CA ASP A 27 -15.53 -22.23 -10.45
C ASP A 27 -13.99 -22.12 -10.38
N VAL A 28 -13.34 -23.28 -10.47
CA VAL A 28 -11.88 -23.45 -10.36
C VAL A 28 -11.13 -22.72 -11.49
N LEU A 29 -11.75 -22.51 -12.65
CA LEU A 29 -11.07 -21.93 -13.82
C LEU A 29 -10.95 -20.40 -13.77
N ARG A 30 -11.71 -19.72 -12.89
CA ARG A 30 -11.79 -18.25 -12.86
C ARG A 30 -11.49 -17.61 -11.51
N THR A 31 -11.29 -18.43 -10.48
CA THR A 31 -11.20 -17.94 -9.11
C THR A 31 -9.82 -18.21 -8.55
N GLN A 32 -9.17 -17.15 -8.06
CA GLN A 32 -7.85 -17.21 -7.46
C GLN A 32 -7.92 -16.63 -6.05
N LEU A 33 -7.18 -17.25 -5.14
CA LEU A 33 -7.07 -16.76 -3.78
C LEU A 33 -6.25 -15.47 -3.77
N LYS A 34 -6.80 -14.44 -3.15
CA LYS A 34 -6.14 -13.17 -2.90
C LYS A 34 -5.84 -13.04 -1.41
N VAL A 35 -4.64 -12.57 -1.12
CA VAL A 35 -4.23 -12.13 0.21
C VAL A 35 -4.05 -10.62 0.16
N ILE A 36 -4.73 -9.89 1.02
CA ILE A 36 -4.67 -8.42 1.09
C ILE A 36 -4.16 -8.03 2.46
N LEU A 37 -3.13 -7.19 2.50
CA LEU A 37 -2.53 -6.70 3.72
C LEU A 37 -2.95 -5.26 4.00
N LEU A 38 -3.51 -5.02 5.18
CA LEU A 38 -3.93 -3.70 5.63
C LEU A 38 -3.21 -3.31 6.92
N LEU A 39 -2.91 -2.03 7.06
CA LEU A 39 -2.38 -1.42 8.28
C LEU A 39 -3.52 -0.74 9.03
N THR A 40 -3.57 -0.94 10.34
CA THR A 40 -4.56 -0.31 11.23
C THR A 40 -3.87 0.49 12.33
N ASP A 41 -4.41 1.62 12.75
CA ASP A 41 -3.87 2.39 13.88
C ASP A 41 -4.22 1.80 15.25
N THR A 42 -5.27 0.99 15.34
CA THR A 42 -5.75 0.34 16.56
C THR A 42 -5.83 -1.17 16.40
N ASN A 43 -5.91 -1.85 17.55
CA ASN A 43 -6.21 -3.27 17.63
C ASN A 43 -7.71 -3.57 17.41
N ASN A 44 -8.52 -2.61 16.96
CA ASN A 44 -9.94 -2.82 16.67
C ASN A 44 -10.32 -2.56 15.20
N TRP A 45 -9.69 -3.27 14.27
CA TRP A 45 -9.99 -3.16 12.83
C TRP A 45 -11.48 -3.31 12.49
N LYS A 46 -12.26 -4.01 13.33
CA LYS A 46 -13.70 -4.20 13.16
C LYS A 46 -14.45 -2.88 13.09
N GLU A 47 -14.06 -1.87 13.86
CA GLU A 47 -14.67 -0.55 13.81
C GLU A 47 -14.54 0.07 12.41
N TYR A 48 -13.41 -0.18 11.74
CA TYR A 48 -13.16 0.30 10.38
C TYR A 48 -13.89 -0.50 9.32
N LEU A 49 -13.98 -1.82 9.40
CA LEU A 49 -14.60 -2.62 8.32
C LEU A 49 -16.12 -2.83 8.50
N ILE A 50 -16.62 -2.88 9.74
CA ILE A 50 -18.01 -3.24 10.07
C ILE A 50 -18.83 -2.02 10.55
N GLY A 51 -18.17 -0.98 11.09
CA GLY A 51 -18.85 0.15 11.76
C GLY A 51 -19.79 0.95 10.86
N ASP A 52 -20.78 1.63 11.45
CA ASP A 52 -21.81 2.42 10.76
C ASP A 52 -21.26 3.74 10.20
N GLY A 53 -20.85 3.75 8.92
CA GLY A 53 -20.40 4.98 8.26
C GLY A 53 -20.24 4.89 6.74
N ILE A 54 -20.96 5.77 6.03
CA ILE A 54 -20.84 6.15 4.60
C ILE A 54 -20.64 4.97 3.63
N GLY A 55 -21.77 4.49 3.07
CA GLY A 55 -21.78 3.71 1.83
C GLY A 55 -21.51 2.21 1.99
N GLY A 56 -22.47 1.49 2.59
CA GLY A 56 -22.39 0.05 2.84
C GLY A 56 -21.34 -0.31 3.90
N ASN A 57 -21.52 -1.43 4.60
CA ASN A 57 -20.54 -1.95 5.55
C ASN A 57 -20.41 -3.45 5.34
N PHE A 58 -19.26 -4.01 5.70
CA PHE A 58 -19.18 -5.44 5.88
C PHE A 58 -20.10 -5.84 7.03
N LYS A 59 -20.82 -6.94 6.84
CA LYS A 59 -21.48 -7.63 7.94
C LYS A 59 -20.52 -8.70 8.42
N GLU A 60 -20.24 -8.72 9.72
CA GLU A 60 -19.67 -9.92 10.35
C GLU A 60 -20.73 -11.02 10.21
N SER A 61 -20.47 -11.98 9.34
CA SER A 61 -21.40 -13.08 9.13
C SER A 61 -21.13 -14.21 10.10
N PHE A 62 -19.86 -14.52 10.37
CA PHE A 62 -19.48 -15.62 11.25
C PHE A 62 -18.09 -15.45 11.86
N LYS A 63 -17.92 -15.86 13.13
CA LYS A 63 -16.61 -15.96 13.79
C LYS A 63 -16.16 -17.42 13.84
N MET A 64 -15.03 -17.72 13.22
CA MET A 64 -14.48 -19.05 13.00
C MET A 64 -13.18 -19.22 13.82
N GLY A 65 -13.27 -19.12 15.15
CA GLY A 65 -12.09 -19.00 16.01
C GLY A 65 -11.50 -17.59 15.93
N ASP A 66 -10.24 -17.46 15.51
CA ASP A 66 -9.55 -16.18 15.29
C ASP A 66 -9.92 -15.55 13.94
N ILE A 67 -10.33 -16.37 12.97
CA ILE A 67 -10.76 -15.90 11.65
C ILE A 67 -12.18 -15.33 11.74
N ILE A 68 -12.40 -14.15 11.16
CA ILE A 68 -13.71 -13.52 11.06
C ILE A 68 -14.13 -13.45 9.60
N LYS A 69 -15.30 -14.01 9.28
CA LYS A 69 -15.91 -13.90 7.96
C LYS A 69 -16.68 -12.59 7.84
N LEU A 70 -16.34 -11.83 6.82
CA LEU A 70 -16.95 -10.57 6.46
C LEU A 70 -17.69 -10.74 5.12
N GLU A 71 -18.91 -10.22 5.06
CA GLU A 71 -19.75 -10.31 3.86
C GLU A 71 -20.23 -8.93 3.41
N TRP A 72 -20.15 -8.68 2.12
CA TRP A 72 -20.68 -7.46 1.51
C TRP A 72 -21.45 -7.77 0.22
N LYS A 73 -22.64 -7.19 0.08
CA LYS A 73 -23.44 -7.32 -1.15
C LYS A 73 -23.16 -6.15 -2.08
N TYR A 74 -22.66 -6.43 -3.28
CA TYR A 74 -22.37 -5.40 -4.29
C TYR A 74 -23.07 -5.73 -5.60
N ARG A 75 -23.15 -4.74 -6.50
CA ARG A 75 -23.58 -4.94 -7.88
C ARG A 75 -22.35 -4.92 -8.76
N ASP A 76 -22.22 -5.92 -9.63
CA ASP A 76 -21.18 -5.89 -10.65
C ASP A 76 -21.56 -4.96 -11.82
N SER A 77 -20.67 -4.84 -12.80
CA SER A 77 -20.77 -3.98 -13.97
C SER A 77 -21.93 -4.35 -14.88
N ARG A 78 -22.49 -5.55 -14.71
CA ARG A 78 -23.67 -6.04 -15.43
C ARG A 78 -24.96 -5.73 -14.67
N GLY A 79 -24.85 -5.22 -13.45
CA GLY A 79 -25.95 -4.91 -12.54
C GLY A 79 -26.39 -6.11 -11.70
N ASP A 80 -25.67 -7.23 -11.77
CA ASP A 80 -26.01 -8.44 -11.03
C ASP A 80 -25.55 -8.33 -9.57
N TYR A 81 -26.40 -8.75 -8.65
CA TYR A 81 -26.05 -8.78 -7.23
C TYR A 81 -25.11 -9.95 -6.93
N LYS A 82 -23.97 -9.63 -6.29
CA LYS A 82 -22.97 -10.60 -5.83
C LYS A 82 -22.66 -10.41 -4.36
N ILE A 83 -22.18 -11.48 -3.73
CA ILE A 83 -21.68 -11.47 -2.36
C ILE A 83 -20.16 -11.53 -2.41
N ALA A 84 -19.51 -10.60 -1.73
CA ALA A 84 -18.09 -10.55 -1.53
C ALA A 84 -17.76 -11.09 -0.13
N ASP A 85 -17.10 -12.25 -0.08
CA ASP A 85 -16.63 -12.88 1.15
C ASP A 85 -15.16 -12.53 1.40
N TYR A 86 -14.83 -12.09 2.61
CA TYR A 86 -13.46 -11.91 3.09
C TYR A 86 -13.29 -12.63 4.42
N TYR A 87 -12.12 -13.22 4.63
CA TYR A 87 -11.75 -13.91 5.86
C TYR A 87 -10.59 -13.16 6.49
N ALA A 88 -10.84 -12.53 7.63
CA ALA A 88 -9.97 -11.55 8.25
C ALA A 88 -9.35 -12.09 9.54
N ASN A 89 -8.06 -11.84 9.73
CA ASN A 89 -7.38 -12.03 11.01
C ASN A 89 -6.17 -11.11 11.13
N TYR A 90 -5.72 -10.85 12.36
CA TYR A 90 -4.43 -10.22 12.55
C TYR A 90 -3.30 -11.17 12.15
N PHE A 91 -2.37 -10.67 11.34
CA PHE A 91 -1.05 -11.28 11.17
C PHE A 91 -0.18 -10.94 12.39
N ASN A 92 -0.26 -9.70 12.85
CA ASN A 92 0.29 -9.20 14.11
C ASN A 92 -0.54 -8.01 14.61
N ASP A 93 -0.12 -7.35 15.70
CA ASP A 93 -0.84 -6.23 16.32
C ASP A 93 -1.10 -5.03 15.39
N SER A 94 -0.44 -4.94 14.23
CA SER A 94 -0.50 -3.80 13.33
C SER A 94 -0.94 -4.13 11.90
N ILE A 95 -0.98 -5.42 11.54
CA ILE A 95 -1.28 -5.89 10.18
C ILE A 95 -2.50 -6.79 10.22
N LEU A 96 -3.51 -6.39 9.48
CA LEU A 96 -4.68 -7.20 9.16
C LEU A 96 -4.41 -7.94 7.84
N ILE A 97 -4.56 -9.26 7.85
CA ILE A 97 -4.51 -10.10 6.67
C ILE A 97 -5.94 -10.51 6.28
N LEU A 98 -6.29 -10.30 5.02
CA LEU A 98 -7.58 -10.69 4.45
C LEU A 98 -7.37 -11.75 3.36
N PHE A 99 -8.12 -12.84 3.44
CA PHE A 99 -8.19 -13.86 2.39
C PHE A 99 -9.51 -13.73 1.63
N THR A 100 -9.46 -13.74 0.30
CA THR A 100 -10.68 -13.65 -0.51
C THR A 100 -10.54 -14.28 -1.89
N ALA A 101 -11.66 -14.68 -2.47
CA ALA A 101 -11.78 -15.09 -3.87
C ALA A 101 -12.42 -14.00 -4.76
N VAL A 102 -12.77 -12.86 -4.18
CA VAL A 102 -13.53 -11.80 -4.84
C VAL A 102 -12.75 -11.25 -6.03
N THR A 103 -13.45 -10.89 -7.11
CA THR A 103 -12.84 -10.31 -8.31
C THR A 103 -12.25 -8.94 -8.02
N GLU A 104 -11.31 -8.48 -8.85
CA GLU A 104 -10.75 -7.11 -8.74
C GLU A 104 -11.85 -6.03 -8.72
N GLU A 105 -12.86 -6.21 -9.56
CA GLU A 105 -14.04 -5.36 -9.58
C GLU A 105 -14.81 -5.40 -8.26
N GLY A 106 -15.04 -6.60 -7.70
CA GLY A 106 -15.71 -6.72 -6.41
C GLY A 106 -14.93 -6.08 -5.27
N ILE A 107 -13.59 -6.12 -5.31
CA ILE A 107 -12.73 -5.41 -4.36
C ILE A 107 -12.92 -3.90 -4.48
N LYS A 108 -12.92 -3.37 -5.70
CA LYS A 108 -13.16 -1.94 -5.98
C LYS A 108 -14.54 -1.45 -5.55
N GLU A 109 -15.55 -2.31 -5.62
CA GLU A 109 -16.92 -1.98 -5.20
C GLU A 109 -17.18 -2.22 -3.70
N THR A 110 -16.25 -2.83 -2.97
CA THR A 110 -16.46 -3.20 -1.55
C THR A 110 -15.35 -2.71 -0.62
N LEU A 111 -14.13 -3.23 -0.76
CA LEU A 111 -13.04 -2.99 0.18
C LEU A 111 -12.34 -1.64 -0.08
N ASP A 112 -12.01 -1.33 -1.34
CA ASP A 112 -11.27 -0.10 -1.68
C ASP A 112 -11.98 1.17 -1.18
N PRO A 113 -13.31 1.35 -1.34
CA PRO A 113 -14.00 2.55 -0.86
C PRO A 113 -13.91 2.74 0.66
N ILE A 114 -13.84 1.65 1.42
CA ILE A 114 -13.66 1.71 2.88
C ILE A 114 -12.25 2.20 3.20
N ILE A 115 -11.24 1.58 2.60
CA ILE A 115 -9.83 1.92 2.79
C ILE A 115 -9.57 3.37 2.36
N GLU A 116 -10.19 3.84 1.28
CA GLU A 116 -9.99 5.19 0.75
C GLU A 116 -10.68 6.27 1.58
N LYS A 117 -11.83 5.98 2.19
CA LYS A 117 -12.63 7.00 2.89
C LYS A 117 -12.53 6.97 4.40
N ARG A 118 -12.28 5.80 5.00
CA ARG A 118 -12.25 5.65 6.47
C ARG A 118 -10.86 5.84 7.04
N HIS A 119 -10.75 6.77 7.96
CA HIS A 119 -9.53 7.00 8.71
C HIS A 119 -9.14 5.82 9.59
N GLY A 120 -7.83 5.66 9.84
CA GLY A 120 -7.34 4.62 10.76
C GLY A 120 -7.01 3.30 10.07
N ILE A 121 -7.27 3.18 8.75
CA ILE A 121 -6.92 2.02 7.94
C ILE A 121 -6.36 2.43 6.58
N CYS A 122 -5.34 1.71 6.11
CA CYS A 122 -4.83 1.82 4.74
C CYS A 122 -4.26 0.48 4.25
N LYS A 123 -3.99 0.41 2.94
CA LYS A 123 -3.23 -0.70 2.36
C LYS A 123 -1.81 -0.70 2.89
N MET A 124 -1.24 -1.89 3.04
CA MET A 124 0.18 -2.06 3.34
C MET A 124 1.00 -1.90 2.05
N TYR A 125 1.25 -0.65 1.65
CA TYR A 125 2.02 -0.34 0.45
C TYR A 125 3.44 -0.92 0.54
N ILE A 126 3.89 -1.54 -0.56
CA ILE A 126 5.25 -2.02 -0.77
C ILE A 126 5.98 -0.94 -1.57
N TYR A 127 6.73 -0.11 -0.86
CA TYR A 127 7.55 0.96 -1.44
C TYR A 127 8.51 0.43 -2.52
N PRO A 128 8.86 1.22 -3.56
CA PRO A 128 9.68 0.74 -4.69
C PRO A 128 10.98 0.04 -4.27
N LYS A 129 11.69 0.59 -3.27
CA LYS A 129 12.89 -0.03 -2.69
C LYS A 129 12.62 -1.40 -2.08
N ASN A 130 11.52 -1.55 -1.34
CA ASN A 130 11.10 -2.82 -0.75
C ASN A 130 10.69 -3.82 -1.84
N PHE A 131 10.08 -3.33 -2.91
CA PHE A 131 9.66 -4.15 -4.04
C PHE A 131 10.88 -4.73 -4.79
N GLU A 132 11.93 -3.95 -4.99
CA GLU A 132 13.22 -4.44 -5.49
C GLU A 132 13.88 -5.44 -4.54
N MET A 133 13.86 -5.18 -3.22
CA MET A 133 14.35 -6.13 -2.21
C MET A 133 13.63 -7.48 -2.26
N ILE A 134 12.30 -7.48 -2.41
CA ILE A 134 11.50 -8.70 -2.55
C ILE A 134 11.88 -9.46 -3.82
N LYS A 135 11.98 -8.75 -4.96
CA LYS A 135 12.41 -9.37 -6.22
C LYS A 135 13.77 -10.04 -6.06
N ASP A 136 14.74 -9.32 -5.50
CA ASP A 136 16.10 -9.83 -5.36
C ASP A 136 16.16 -11.00 -4.37
N TYR A 137 15.40 -10.95 -3.28
CA TYR A 137 15.24 -12.06 -2.35
C TYR A 137 14.72 -13.32 -3.05
N ILE A 138 13.59 -13.22 -3.75
CA ILE A 138 12.98 -14.37 -4.46
C ILE A 138 13.94 -14.96 -5.50
N LEU A 139 14.54 -14.10 -6.33
CA LEU A 139 15.43 -14.54 -7.42
C LEU A 139 16.79 -15.08 -6.93
N THR A 140 17.19 -14.79 -5.69
CA THR A 140 18.45 -15.26 -5.11
C THR A 140 18.25 -16.52 -4.29
N GLU A 141 17.22 -16.56 -3.45
CA GLU A 141 16.98 -17.67 -2.52
C GLU A 141 16.30 -18.86 -3.19
N LYS A 142 15.59 -18.65 -4.32
CA LYS A 142 14.87 -19.71 -5.03
C LYS A 142 15.51 -19.96 -6.39
N ILE A 143 16.29 -21.04 -6.47
CA ILE A 143 17.12 -21.42 -7.64
C ILE A 143 16.32 -21.50 -8.95
N ASN A 144 15.04 -21.90 -8.86
CA ASN A 144 14.15 -22.10 -10.01
C ASN A 144 13.12 -20.97 -10.19
N ALA A 145 13.29 -19.82 -9.53
CA ALA A 145 12.35 -18.72 -9.64
C ALA A 145 12.51 -17.95 -10.96
N ASN A 146 11.39 -17.77 -11.66
CA ASN A 146 11.29 -16.98 -12.87
C ASN A 146 10.21 -15.89 -12.74
N ILE A 147 10.44 -14.74 -13.38
CA ILE A 147 9.41 -13.72 -13.55
C ILE A 147 8.67 -14.04 -14.86
N LEU A 148 7.40 -14.44 -14.75
CA LEU A 148 6.54 -14.76 -15.89
C LEU A 148 5.89 -13.54 -16.52
N SER A 149 5.58 -12.54 -15.70
CA SER A 149 4.95 -11.30 -16.16
C SER A 149 5.27 -10.16 -15.20
N PHE A 150 5.21 -8.93 -15.71
CA PHE A 150 5.29 -7.75 -14.87
C PHE A 150 4.48 -6.60 -15.46
N LYS A 151 4.08 -5.67 -14.58
CA LYS A 151 3.60 -4.34 -14.98
C LYS A 151 4.56 -3.31 -14.42
N ALA A 152 4.97 -2.36 -15.25
CA ALA A 152 5.90 -1.32 -14.86
C ALA A 152 5.49 0.04 -15.44
N PHE A 153 5.83 1.10 -14.72
CA PHE A 153 5.51 2.48 -15.07
C PHE A 153 6.78 3.28 -15.28
N ARG A 154 6.80 4.13 -16.31
CA ARG A 154 7.85 5.10 -16.55
C ARG A 154 7.89 6.14 -15.42
N LYS A 155 9.07 6.34 -14.84
CA LYS A 155 9.31 7.32 -13.77
C LYS A 155 10.54 8.18 -14.10
N PRO A 156 10.37 9.31 -14.83
CA PRO A 156 11.48 10.13 -15.33
C PRO A 156 12.34 10.74 -14.24
N GLU A 157 11.73 11.11 -13.11
CA GLU A 157 12.44 11.74 -12.00
C GLU A 157 13.33 10.77 -11.22
N ILE A 158 13.07 9.45 -11.33
CA ILE A 158 13.81 8.42 -10.59
C ILE A 158 14.90 7.79 -11.47
N ILE A 159 14.56 7.44 -12.71
CA ILE A 159 15.46 6.73 -13.62
C ILE A 159 15.36 7.35 -15.01
N GLU A 160 16.47 7.84 -15.54
CA GLU A 160 16.54 8.31 -16.93
C GLU A 160 16.49 7.12 -17.90
N GLY A 161 15.63 7.21 -18.93
CA GLY A 161 15.54 6.19 -19.97
C GLY A 161 16.35 6.57 -21.20
N GLU A 162 17.17 5.65 -21.71
CA GLU A 162 17.97 5.88 -22.92
C GLU A 162 17.12 6.02 -24.21
N ILE A 163 15.93 5.41 -24.24
CA ILE A 163 15.07 5.31 -25.44
C ILE A 163 13.76 6.05 -25.23
N ARG A 164 13.55 7.09 -26.05
CA ARG A 164 12.39 7.98 -26.00
C ARG A 164 12.20 8.60 -24.61
N PRO A 165 13.24 9.26 -24.05
CA PRO A 165 13.18 9.89 -22.72
C PRO A 165 12.06 10.92 -22.61
N GLU A 166 11.65 11.54 -23.72
CA GLU A 166 10.59 12.54 -23.81
C GLU A 166 9.18 12.01 -23.51
N ILE A 167 8.99 10.68 -23.49
CA ILE A 167 7.70 10.06 -23.18
C ILE A 167 7.65 9.75 -21.68
N ASN A 168 6.92 10.59 -20.94
CA ASN A 168 6.75 10.44 -19.50
C ASN A 168 5.65 9.43 -19.14
N ASP A 169 4.57 9.38 -19.94
CA ASP A 169 3.44 8.48 -19.70
C ASP A 169 3.62 7.17 -20.47
N ARG A 170 4.30 6.20 -19.86
CA ARG A 170 4.46 4.86 -20.43
C ARG A 170 4.20 3.79 -19.39
N ILE A 171 3.34 2.83 -19.79
CA ILE A 171 3.04 1.62 -19.05
C ILE A 171 3.56 0.45 -19.87
N ILE A 172 4.33 -0.42 -19.24
CA ILE A 172 4.79 -1.69 -19.81
C ILE A 172 4.01 -2.80 -19.14
N ASP A 173 3.33 -3.62 -19.94
CA ASP A 173 2.78 -4.92 -19.51
C ASP A 173 3.49 -5.99 -20.33
N TYR A 174 4.25 -6.84 -19.65
CA TYR A 174 5.09 -7.85 -20.29
C TYR A 174 4.72 -9.23 -19.78
N LYS A 175 4.75 -10.22 -20.67
CA LYS A 175 4.56 -11.64 -20.36
C LYS A 175 5.55 -12.48 -21.17
N GLY A 176 6.37 -13.27 -20.50
CA GLY A 176 7.42 -14.10 -21.10
C GLY A 176 8.27 -14.76 -20.02
N ARG A 177 9.04 -15.78 -20.39
CA ARG A 177 9.89 -16.54 -19.44
C ARG A 177 11.20 -15.84 -19.09
N ASP A 178 11.56 -14.83 -19.88
CA ASP A 178 12.72 -13.95 -19.75
C ASP A 178 12.36 -12.64 -19.03
N GLY A 179 11.37 -12.67 -18.14
CA GLY A 179 10.88 -11.47 -17.44
C GLY A 179 11.93 -10.79 -16.57
N LYS A 180 12.93 -11.53 -16.06
CA LYS A 180 14.05 -10.97 -15.27
C LYS A 180 14.95 -10.09 -16.12
N GLU A 181 15.44 -10.64 -17.23
CA GLU A 181 16.30 -9.95 -18.19
C GLU A 181 15.55 -8.79 -18.82
N THR A 182 14.30 -9.04 -19.23
CA THR A 182 13.44 -8.05 -19.85
C THR A 182 13.15 -6.89 -18.91
N LEU A 183 12.82 -7.13 -17.63
CA LEU A 183 12.61 -6.06 -16.66
C LEU A 183 13.88 -5.21 -16.47
N LYS A 184 15.07 -5.84 -16.43
CA LYS A 184 16.35 -5.14 -16.34
C LYS A 184 16.60 -4.27 -17.56
N GLU A 185 16.32 -4.76 -18.75
CA GLU A 185 16.38 -4.00 -19.99
C GLU A 185 15.40 -2.83 -19.99
N PHE A 186 14.15 -3.06 -19.61
CA PHE A 186 13.13 -2.00 -19.55
C PHE A 186 13.49 -0.93 -18.53
N ARG A 187 13.99 -1.31 -17.34
CA ARG A 187 14.45 -0.36 -16.32
C ARG A 187 15.58 0.52 -16.87
N LYS A 188 16.55 -0.06 -17.58
CA LYS A 188 17.66 0.67 -18.20
C LYS A 188 17.23 1.57 -19.36
N TYR A 189 16.55 1.00 -20.35
CA TYR A 189 16.28 1.68 -21.62
C TYR A 189 15.09 2.63 -21.53
N TYR A 190 14.15 2.36 -20.65
CA TYR A 190 12.91 3.12 -20.56
C TYR A 190 12.66 3.72 -19.19
N GLY A 191 13.57 3.57 -18.22
CA GLY A 191 13.43 4.19 -16.90
C GLY A 191 12.11 3.83 -16.23
N VAL A 192 11.76 2.54 -16.22
CA VAL A 192 10.51 2.04 -15.62
C VAL A 192 10.75 1.37 -14.28
N ILE A 193 9.76 1.46 -13.39
CA ILE A 193 9.73 0.81 -12.08
C ILE A 193 8.56 -0.18 -12.06
N PRO A 194 8.76 -1.43 -11.61
CA PRO A 194 7.69 -2.40 -11.56
C PRO A 194 6.73 -2.10 -10.40
N SER A 195 5.43 -2.24 -10.66
CA SER A 195 4.34 -2.17 -9.68
C SER A 195 3.75 -3.56 -9.38
N ARG A 196 4.07 -4.53 -10.23
CA ARG A 196 3.49 -5.88 -10.22
C ARG A 196 4.48 -6.88 -10.78
N LEU A 197 4.68 -7.98 -10.08
CA LEU A 197 5.52 -9.10 -10.52
C LEU A 197 4.76 -10.42 -10.35
N GLU A 198 4.81 -11.26 -11.36
CA GLU A 198 4.27 -12.61 -11.36
C GLU A 198 5.43 -13.61 -11.39
N PHE A 199 5.51 -14.47 -10.39
CA PHE A 199 6.59 -15.43 -10.20
C PHE A 199 6.10 -16.87 -10.38
N GLU A 200 6.94 -17.68 -11.01
CA GLU A 200 6.83 -19.14 -11.04
C GLU A 200 8.08 -19.74 -10.39
N ILE A 201 7.88 -20.58 -9.39
CA ILE A 201 8.93 -21.22 -8.59
C ILE A 201 8.55 -22.68 -8.44
N GLU A 202 9.21 -23.56 -9.20
CA GLU A 202 8.89 -25.00 -9.22
C GLU A 202 7.39 -25.28 -9.45
N ASN A 203 6.65 -25.60 -8.39
CA ASN A 203 5.21 -25.90 -8.43
C ASN A 203 4.34 -24.75 -7.90
N SER A 204 4.94 -23.60 -7.60
CA SER A 204 4.32 -22.44 -6.96
C SER A 204 4.22 -21.28 -7.93
N HIS A 205 3.02 -20.72 -8.06
CA HIS A 205 2.73 -19.60 -8.97
C HIS A 205 1.91 -18.55 -8.23
N PHE A 206 2.47 -17.34 -8.14
CA PHE A 206 1.84 -16.22 -7.46
C PHE A 206 2.24 -14.89 -8.07
N LYS A 207 1.49 -13.84 -7.74
CA LYS A 207 1.73 -12.48 -8.18
C LYS A 207 1.65 -11.52 -6.99
N ILE A 208 2.54 -10.55 -6.96
CA ILE A 208 2.63 -9.49 -5.95
C ILE A 208 2.30 -8.16 -6.61
N GLU A 209 1.51 -7.33 -5.94
CA GLU A 209 1.22 -5.95 -6.30
C GLU A 209 1.76 -5.00 -5.22
N ASP A 210 2.23 -3.84 -5.64
CA ASP A 210 2.80 -2.78 -4.79
C ASP A 210 1.82 -2.20 -3.76
N ASP A 211 0.52 -2.43 -3.91
CA ASP A 211 -0.50 -2.05 -2.95
C ASP A 211 -0.76 -3.10 -1.85
N GLY A 212 0.14 -4.07 -1.69
CA GLY A 212 0.10 -5.05 -0.61
C GLY A 212 -0.84 -6.24 -0.87
N ARG A 213 -1.17 -6.49 -2.14
CA ARG A 213 -1.98 -7.63 -2.56
C ARG A 213 -1.14 -8.74 -3.18
N PHE A 214 -1.47 -9.97 -2.80
CA PHE A 214 -0.91 -11.19 -3.38
C PHE A 214 -2.04 -11.97 -4.05
N LEU A 215 -1.78 -12.50 -5.24
CA LEU A 215 -2.69 -13.35 -5.98
C LEU A 215 -2.04 -14.71 -6.14
N LEU A 216 -2.68 -15.75 -5.61
CA LEU A 216 -2.17 -17.11 -5.61
C LEU A 216 -2.85 -17.90 -6.71
N TYR A 217 -2.08 -18.29 -7.72
CA TYR A 217 -2.50 -19.21 -8.77
C TYR A 217 -2.36 -20.66 -8.29
N THR A 218 -1.34 -20.94 -7.48
CA THR A 218 -1.19 -22.22 -6.76
C THR A 218 -1.26 -22.02 -5.26
N ILE A 219 -2.13 -22.78 -4.58
CA ILE A 219 -2.33 -22.76 -3.13
C ILE A 219 -1.60 -23.98 -2.53
N ASN A 220 -0.41 -23.75 -1.99
CA ASN A 220 0.39 -24.78 -1.34
C ASN A 220 1.20 -24.16 -0.18
N GLU A 221 1.93 -25.00 0.56
CA GLU A 221 2.74 -24.55 1.70
C GLU A 221 3.84 -23.57 1.28
N GLU A 222 4.51 -23.81 0.14
CA GLU A 222 5.59 -22.95 -0.35
C GLU A 222 5.11 -21.53 -0.65
N THR A 223 3.95 -21.38 -1.31
CA THR A 223 3.37 -20.08 -1.63
C THR A 223 3.03 -19.28 -0.35
N PHE A 224 2.45 -19.91 0.67
CA PHE A 224 2.15 -19.23 1.93
C PHE A 224 3.42 -18.87 2.71
N ASN A 225 4.39 -19.79 2.77
CA ASN A 225 5.67 -19.52 3.41
C ASN A 225 6.38 -18.33 2.76
N LEU A 226 6.39 -18.26 1.43
CA LEU A 226 6.93 -17.13 0.68
C LEU A 226 6.21 -15.81 1.00
N ILE A 227 4.88 -15.79 1.06
CA ILE A 227 4.15 -14.58 1.47
C ILE A 227 4.59 -14.14 2.87
N PHE A 228 4.67 -15.06 3.83
CA PHE A 228 5.06 -14.72 5.19
C PHE A 228 6.51 -14.26 5.29
N GLU A 229 7.44 -14.90 4.56
CA GLU A 229 8.83 -14.44 4.45
C GLU A 229 8.92 -13.02 3.86
N ILE A 230 8.13 -12.73 2.81
CA ILE A 230 8.06 -11.40 2.19
C ILE A 230 7.53 -10.37 3.19
N ILE A 231 6.47 -10.70 3.93
CA ILE A 231 5.92 -9.80 4.96
C ILE A 231 6.99 -9.49 5.99
N GLU A 232 7.65 -10.51 6.55
CA GLU A 232 8.71 -10.34 7.55
C GLU A 232 9.90 -9.52 7.03
N LEU A 233 10.29 -9.71 5.75
CA LEU A 233 11.38 -8.98 5.11
C LEU A 233 11.17 -7.46 5.13
N ILE A 234 9.93 -7.02 4.86
CA ILE A 234 9.59 -5.58 4.74
C ILE A 234 8.92 -5.01 5.99
N LEU A 235 8.59 -5.86 6.96
CA LEU A 235 7.78 -5.53 8.13
C LEU A 235 8.35 -4.36 8.92
N LYS A 236 9.65 -4.44 9.24
CA LYS A 236 10.32 -3.47 10.09
C LYS A 236 10.28 -2.06 9.50
N GLU A 237 10.53 -1.93 8.19
CA GLU A 237 10.56 -0.65 7.51
C GLU A 237 9.15 -0.03 7.45
N ILE A 238 8.15 -0.83 7.06
CA ILE A 238 6.76 -0.37 6.96
C ILE A 238 6.21 0.04 8.33
N LEU A 239 6.46 -0.75 9.38
CA LEU A 239 6.01 -0.38 10.74
C LEU A 239 6.73 0.85 11.27
N ASN A 240 8.00 1.08 10.91
CA ASN A 240 8.71 2.30 11.26
C ASN A 240 8.06 3.54 10.60
N ILE A 241 7.74 3.47 9.30
CA ILE A 241 7.07 4.56 8.58
C ILE A 241 5.67 4.80 9.18
N LYS A 242 4.91 3.74 9.49
CA LYS A 242 3.63 3.83 10.18
C LYS A 242 3.77 4.55 11.52
N HIS A 243 4.74 4.15 12.35
CA HIS A 243 4.98 4.74 13.67
C HIS A 243 5.33 6.21 13.59
N ILE A 244 6.18 6.60 12.64
CA ILE A 244 6.51 8.01 12.41
C ILE A 244 5.25 8.75 11.97
N SER A 245 4.49 8.22 11.01
CA SER A 245 3.25 8.82 10.49
C SER A 245 2.20 9.01 11.59
N GLN A 246 2.08 8.08 12.54
CA GLN A 246 1.18 8.20 13.69
C GLN A 246 1.61 9.29 14.68
N LYS A 247 2.90 9.61 14.73
CA LYS A 247 3.47 10.65 15.61
C LYS A 247 3.40 12.05 15.02
N ILE A 248 3.28 12.20 13.69
CA ILE A 248 3.10 13.49 13.03
C ILE A 248 1.75 14.08 13.45
N ARG A 249 1.78 15.07 14.35
CA ARG A 249 0.57 15.64 14.98
C ARG A 249 0.77 17.11 15.32
N PHE A 250 -0.34 17.83 15.31
CA PHE A 250 -0.47 19.17 15.85
C PHE A 250 -1.52 19.12 16.96
N ASN A 251 -1.10 19.40 18.19
CA ASN A 251 -1.99 19.48 19.35
C ASN A 251 -1.88 20.86 20.00
N LEU A 252 -2.97 21.34 20.59
CA LEU A 252 -2.93 22.49 21.50
C LEU A 252 -2.92 21.94 22.93
N ILE A 253 -1.84 22.20 23.67
CA ILE A 253 -1.71 21.80 25.07
C ILE A 253 -1.99 22.99 25.98
N ASN A 254 -2.83 22.78 26.97
CA ASN A 254 -3.11 23.77 28.01
C ASN A 254 -2.01 23.68 29.08
N LYS A 255 -1.16 24.72 29.17
CA LYS A 255 -0.18 24.86 30.26
C LYS A 255 -0.66 25.89 31.27
N GLN A 256 -0.66 25.51 32.55
CA GLN A 256 -0.83 26.47 33.63
C GLN A 256 0.46 27.25 33.85
N SER A 257 0.38 28.56 33.78
CA SER A 257 1.43 29.48 34.20
C SER A 257 0.87 30.40 35.28
N GLY A 258 1.10 30.03 36.54
CA GLY A 258 0.48 30.70 37.70
C GLY A 258 -1.04 30.54 37.72
N LYS A 259 -1.79 31.65 37.60
CA LYS A 259 -3.28 31.66 37.52
C LYS A 259 -3.83 31.66 36.09
N LEU A 260 -2.97 31.71 35.07
CA LEU A 260 -3.38 31.78 33.67
C LEU A 260 -3.28 30.40 33.02
N GLN A 261 -4.29 30.04 32.24
CA GLN A 261 -4.22 28.94 31.29
C GLN A 261 -3.78 29.50 29.94
N ILE A 262 -2.66 28.98 29.41
CA ILE A 262 -2.12 29.36 28.11
C ILE A 262 -2.17 28.13 27.21
N GLU A 263 -2.83 28.26 26.06
CA GLU A 263 -2.77 27.27 24.99
C GLU A 263 -1.44 27.41 24.25
N MET A 264 -0.64 26.34 24.24
CA MET A 264 0.61 26.28 23.48
C MET A 264 0.51 25.19 22.42
N PRO A 265 0.99 25.42 21.19
CA PRO A 265 1.07 24.37 20.19
C PRO A 265 2.18 23.38 20.54
N GLU A 266 1.84 22.09 20.47
CA GLU A 266 2.77 20.97 20.47
C GLU A 266 2.77 20.38 19.06
N ILE A 267 3.91 20.46 18.39
CA ILE A 267 4.06 20.08 16.98
C ILE A 267 5.11 18.97 16.89
N ASN A 268 4.68 17.81 16.41
CA ASN A 268 5.57 16.75 15.98
C ASN A 268 5.55 16.73 14.46
N ALA A 269 6.65 17.17 13.84
CA ALA A 269 6.78 17.22 12.39
C ALA A 269 7.46 15.95 11.86
N GLY A 270 7.06 15.53 10.67
CA GLY A 270 7.76 14.52 9.89
C GLY A 270 8.83 15.19 9.02
N LYS A 271 9.88 14.45 8.68
CA LYS A 271 10.92 14.90 7.76
C LYS A 271 11.22 13.81 6.75
N ILE A 272 11.01 14.10 5.47
CA ILE A 272 11.51 13.29 4.35
C ILE A 272 12.91 13.81 4.03
N MET A 273 13.90 12.94 4.20
CA MET A 273 15.28 13.16 3.75
C MET A 273 15.42 12.58 2.34
N LEU A 274 16.00 13.38 1.44
CA LEU A 274 16.09 13.04 0.03
C LEU A 274 17.44 12.42 -0.30
N SER A 275 17.44 11.47 -1.23
CA SER A 275 18.64 10.83 -1.76
C SER A 275 19.33 11.69 -2.83
N TYR A 276 18.61 12.66 -3.40
CA TYR A 276 19.13 13.62 -4.36
C TYR A 276 18.49 15.00 -4.18
N LYS A 277 19.07 16.01 -4.84
CA LYS A 277 18.66 17.40 -4.71
C LYS A 277 17.42 17.71 -5.55
N LEU A 278 16.39 18.26 -4.92
CA LEU A 278 15.27 18.86 -5.62
C LEU A 278 15.66 20.16 -6.31
N ASN A 279 14.97 20.44 -7.40
CA ASN A 279 14.91 21.74 -8.05
C ASN A 279 13.45 22.18 -8.19
N ALA A 280 13.21 23.41 -8.64
CA ALA A 280 11.86 23.94 -8.78
C ALA A 280 10.98 23.12 -9.75
N LEU A 281 11.57 22.60 -10.84
CA LEU A 281 10.85 21.78 -11.83
C LEU A 281 10.34 20.47 -11.23
N ILE A 282 11.15 19.78 -10.42
CA ILE A 282 10.74 18.55 -9.73
C ILE A 282 9.59 18.84 -8.75
N VAL A 283 9.64 19.97 -8.05
CA VAL A 283 8.55 20.36 -7.13
C VAL A 283 7.26 20.66 -7.91
N GLU A 284 7.35 21.31 -9.06
CA GLU A 284 6.19 21.52 -9.95
C GLU A 284 5.65 20.22 -10.52
N ASP A 285 6.51 19.26 -10.84
CA ASP A 285 6.13 17.94 -11.33
C ASP A 285 5.42 17.13 -10.24
N MET A 286 5.95 17.14 -9.01
CA MET A 286 5.31 16.57 -7.82
C MET A 286 3.89 17.09 -7.63
N ILE A 287 3.67 18.39 -7.79
CA ILE A 287 2.35 19.03 -7.66
C ILE A 287 1.36 18.49 -8.72
N LYS A 288 1.84 18.17 -9.92
CA LYS A 288 0.99 17.72 -11.04
C LYS A 288 0.73 16.21 -11.01
N ASN A 289 1.70 15.43 -10.54
CA ASN A 289 1.75 13.99 -10.77
C ASN A 289 1.45 13.13 -9.54
N ILE A 290 1.33 13.70 -8.33
CA ILE A 290 0.84 12.94 -7.18
C ILE A 290 -0.70 12.86 -7.25
N PRO A 291 -1.29 11.68 -7.55
CA PRO A 291 -2.73 11.53 -7.68
C PRO A 291 -3.44 11.68 -6.33
N ASP A 292 -4.70 12.13 -6.36
CA ASP A 292 -5.59 12.27 -5.20
C ASP A 292 -5.11 13.19 -4.08
N PHE A 293 -4.09 14.02 -4.36
CA PHE A 293 -3.65 15.10 -3.48
C PHE A 293 -3.71 16.42 -4.22
N SER A 294 -4.36 17.41 -3.62
CA SER A 294 -4.35 18.78 -4.11
C SER A 294 -3.35 19.63 -3.36
N PHE A 295 -2.72 20.56 -4.07
CA PHE A 295 -1.72 21.48 -3.52
C PHE A 295 -2.23 22.92 -3.65
N ILE A 296 -2.31 23.64 -2.54
CA ILE A 296 -2.74 25.04 -2.48
C ILE A 296 -1.72 25.90 -1.73
N ASP A 297 -1.85 27.21 -1.83
CA ASP A 297 -0.92 28.18 -1.23
C ASP A 297 0.55 27.93 -1.60
N VAL A 298 0.77 27.50 -2.85
CA VAL A 298 2.09 27.11 -3.36
C VAL A 298 3.00 28.34 -3.43
N ASN A 299 4.11 28.29 -2.70
CA ASN A 299 5.19 29.25 -2.74
C ASN A 299 6.48 28.51 -3.08
N ILE A 300 7.13 28.88 -4.19
CA ILE A 300 8.41 28.31 -4.63
C ILE A 300 9.37 29.48 -4.88
N LYS A 301 10.57 29.42 -4.32
CA LYS A 301 11.63 30.42 -4.51
C LYS A 301 12.85 29.80 -5.17
N GLU A 302 13.28 30.41 -6.27
CA GLU A 302 14.49 30.06 -7.01
C GLU A 302 15.71 30.86 -6.49
N GLY A 303 16.92 30.30 -6.60
CA GLY A 303 18.19 30.90 -6.10
C GLY A 303 18.76 30.24 -4.83
N SER A 304 17.95 29.43 -4.17
CA SER A 304 18.26 28.37 -3.19
C SER A 304 16.91 27.72 -2.94
N LEU A 305 16.67 26.49 -3.43
CA LEU A 305 15.30 25.97 -3.47
C LEU A 305 14.67 26.04 -2.07
N SER A 306 13.57 26.76 -1.98
CA SER A 306 12.71 26.79 -0.81
C SER A 306 11.28 26.78 -1.30
N PHE A 307 10.47 25.88 -0.74
CA PHE A 307 9.05 25.84 -1.03
C PHE A 307 8.21 25.63 0.20
N SER A 308 6.95 26.04 0.12
CA SER A 308 5.92 25.74 1.09
C SER A 308 4.55 25.66 0.41
N MET A 309 3.72 24.71 0.83
CA MET A 309 2.35 24.55 0.34
C MET A 309 1.49 23.81 1.35
N SER A 310 0.17 23.98 1.24
CA SER A 310 -0.80 23.13 1.94
C SER A 310 -1.21 21.98 1.01
N VAL A 311 -1.21 20.77 1.55
CA VAL A 311 -1.58 19.53 0.87
C VAL A 311 -2.92 19.05 1.42
N ILE A 312 -3.84 18.72 0.52
CA ILE A 312 -5.16 18.18 0.82
C ILE A 312 -5.21 16.76 0.26
N ASP A 313 -5.41 15.77 1.14
CA ASP A 313 -5.76 14.41 0.73
C ASP A 313 -7.23 14.40 0.28
N GLU A 314 -7.52 14.20 -1.01
CA GLU A 314 -8.88 14.27 -1.55
C GLU A 314 -9.77 13.09 -1.12
N LEU A 315 -9.16 11.93 -0.82
CA LEU A 315 -9.92 10.74 -0.41
C LEU A 315 -10.30 10.81 1.08
N LYS A 316 -9.38 11.30 1.90
CA LYS A 316 -9.52 11.37 3.37
C LYS A 316 -9.92 12.75 3.87
N SER A 317 -9.86 13.79 3.04
CA SER A 317 -10.00 15.19 3.49
C SER A 317 -9.04 15.58 4.63
N SER A 318 -7.85 14.97 4.66
CA SER A 318 -6.78 15.33 5.61
C SER A 318 -6.01 16.52 5.07
N VAL A 319 -5.61 17.44 5.96
CA VAL A 319 -4.87 18.64 5.55
C VAL A 319 -3.58 18.77 6.34
N PHE A 320 -2.48 18.91 5.63
CA PHE A 320 -1.15 19.13 6.20
C PHE A 320 -0.35 20.13 5.36
N ASN A 321 0.65 20.75 5.97
CA ASN A 321 1.60 21.59 5.27
C ASN A 321 2.84 20.78 4.94
N ILE A 322 3.44 21.09 3.80
CA ILE A 322 4.81 20.71 3.52
C ILE A 322 5.65 21.97 3.29
N SER A 323 6.87 21.96 3.80
CA SER A 323 7.89 22.95 3.49
C SER A 323 9.21 22.25 3.23
N GLY A 324 9.95 22.67 2.22
CA GLY A 324 11.13 21.93 1.80
C GLY A 324 12.25 22.82 1.29
N SER A 325 13.39 22.15 1.17
CA SER A 325 14.65 22.64 0.61
C SER A 325 15.13 21.66 -0.47
N GLU A 326 16.34 21.86 -1.01
CA GLU A 326 16.96 20.92 -1.94
C GLU A 326 17.08 19.49 -1.38
N ASP A 327 17.32 19.34 -0.07
CA ASP A 327 17.71 18.04 0.51
C ASP A 327 16.63 17.41 1.40
N SER A 328 15.55 18.13 1.71
CA SER A 328 14.53 17.62 2.62
C SER A 328 13.18 18.32 2.52
N ILE A 329 12.13 17.58 2.92
CA ILE A 329 10.75 18.06 3.05
C ILE A 329 10.28 17.84 4.48
N THR A 330 9.84 18.89 5.13
CA THR A 330 9.19 18.87 6.44
C THR A 330 7.67 18.77 6.26
N ILE A 331 7.03 17.86 6.97
CA ILE A 331 5.59 17.64 6.97
C ILE A 331 5.04 18.06 8.32
N ILE A 332 4.07 18.97 8.32
CA ILE A 332 3.42 19.47 9.52
C ILE A 332 1.92 19.25 9.40
N SER A 333 1.37 18.43 10.29
CA SER A 333 -0.08 18.27 10.44
C SER A 333 -0.78 19.61 10.67
N LYS A 334 -1.95 19.82 10.06
CA LYS A 334 -2.89 20.90 10.43
C LYS A 334 -4.17 20.36 11.04
N TYR A 335 -5.00 19.72 10.22
CA TYR A 335 -6.35 19.29 10.58
C TYR A 335 -6.56 17.85 10.17
N LYS A 336 -7.17 17.06 11.05
CA LYS A 336 -7.44 15.63 10.83
C LYS A 336 -6.17 14.84 10.41
N PRO A 337 -5.09 14.83 11.21
CA PRO A 337 -3.88 14.10 10.87
C PRO A 337 -4.06 12.60 11.09
N TYR A 338 -4.40 11.90 10.03
CA TYR A 338 -4.47 10.46 10.05
C TYR A 338 -3.22 9.87 9.40
N PHE A 339 -2.68 8.83 10.02
CA PHE A 339 -1.43 8.22 9.58
C PHE A 339 -1.54 7.68 8.16
N ASP A 340 -2.73 7.21 7.76
CA ASP A 340 -3.02 6.67 6.43
C ASP A 340 -2.78 7.69 5.32
N SER A 341 -3.13 8.96 5.53
CA SER A 341 -2.86 10.04 4.57
C SER A 341 -1.37 10.30 4.40
N PHE A 342 -0.59 10.29 5.50
CA PHE A 342 0.86 10.47 5.45
C PHE A 342 1.58 9.27 4.83
N MET A 343 1.15 8.05 5.16
CA MET A 343 1.66 6.81 4.57
C MET A 343 1.48 6.81 3.06
N ARG A 344 0.27 7.18 2.59
CA ARG A 344 -0.09 7.24 1.17
C ARG A 344 0.66 8.36 0.45
N PHE A 345 0.75 9.55 1.04
CA PHE A 345 1.54 10.65 0.51
C PHE A 345 3.01 10.26 0.35
N TYR A 346 3.60 9.66 1.38
CA TYR A 346 4.99 9.21 1.33
C TYR A 346 5.21 8.08 0.33
N TYR A 347 4.27 7.14 0.21
CA TYR A 347 4.29 6.10 -0.82
C TYR A 347 4.35 6.71 -2.23
N LEU A 348 3.39 7.59 -2.56
CA LEU A 348 3.35 8.26 -3.87
C LEU A 348 4.58 9.14 -4.10
N PHE A 349 5.11 9.77 -3.04
CA PHE A 349 6.36 10.51 -3.13
C PHE A 349 7.53 9.61 -3.53
N THR A 350 7.68 8.44 -2.89
CA THR A 350 8.75 7.50 -3.25
C THR A 350 8.56 6.89 -4.63
N GLU A 351 7.31 6.73 -5.08
CA GLU A 351 6.97 6.13 -6.36
C GLU A 351 7.20 7.08 -7.53
N ASN A 352 7.06 8.39 -7.31
CA ASN A 352 7.09 9.39 -8.39
C ASN A 352 8.31 10.31 -8.36
N ILE A 353 8.91 10.54 -7.18
CA ILE A 353 9.97 11.52 -6.98
C ILE A 353 11.25 10.80 -6.55
N ASP A 354 11.29 10.23 -5.35
CA ASP A 354 12.54 9.71 -4.79
C ASP A 354 12.37 8.33 -4.13
N GLU A 355 12.70 7.28 -4.90
CA GLU A 355 12.59 5.87 -4.48
C GLU A 355 13.43 5.54 -3.24
N ASN A 356 14.48 6.31 -2.97
CA ASN A 356 15.45 6.08 -1.91
C ASN A 356 15.32 7.08 -0.74
N SER A 357 14.31 7.94 -0.76
CA SER A 357 14.03 8.87 0.33
C SER A 357 13.74 8.14 1.64
N THR A 358 14.01 8.78 2.78
CA THR A 358 13.73 8.20 4.11
C THR A 358 12.85 9.14 4.93
N LEU A 359 11.86 8.60 5.63
CA LEU A 359 11.02 9.34 6.57
C LEU A 359 11.57 9.24 8.00
N SER A 360 11.66 10.36 8.70
CA SER A 360 11.99 10.45 10.13
C SER A 360 11.10 11.46 10.85
N LEU A 361 11.19 11.53 12.17
CA LEU A 361 10.67 12.68 12.93
C LEU A 361 11.70 13.81 12.89
N TYR A 362 11.22 15.06 12.95
CA TYR A 362 12.05 16.26 13.03
C TYR A 362 12.64 16.47 14.43
#